data_AF-A0A8H3FE71-F1
#
_entry.id   AF-A0A8H3FE71-F1
#
_cell.length_a   1.000
_cell.length_b   1.000
_cell.length_c   1.000
_cell.angle_alpha   90.00
_cell.angle_beta   90.00
_cell.angle_gamma   90.00
#
_symmetry.space_group_name_H-M   'P 1'
#
loop_
_entity.id
_entity.type
_entity.pdbx_description
1 polymer ?
#
loop_
_entity_poly.entity_id
_entity_poly.type
_entity_poly.pdbx_seq_one_letter_code
_entity_poly.pdbx_strand_id
1 'polypeptide(L)'
;MPRYLILRKSGVHRAACFALYRALLRQKQQLQLNENQQHLFRKPIRAVFKRNAKLQSPPQISTALQLGYETLEGLHHGVRRQRILNRIFELAAPPKTSARPDLPSSPRIKTARAQKTLKRLVAPHPGATRTLDRPFPVISGRRHVPVLVNANRVPFLRLKKPQPPFLSRIIRDTVATREVRIARAERLTDELPIAEDEDQWDQILYEHFSLDYRDHQEDPWEREVKRAIDKNHKSQVEAIQKRADIAAEMYAIVEKEKALAEEEKLRIRDEKHKARKARRLARRGLTEPEIQEKLCTQTERTINQDGPSETEEVPKKGQEEVRQPDTEQVWRKRGDKYRTSDELRRLYEASLLPRTDEEIAKIKQARARRKEEESERKAEKQRRKQEIAALCDQDLNEKAKHSTIERAARRIRMDYSNIQRQTKASPLLKELQEASGVALDTPWSAEKPGHHGLNTIRPSLFNHKFKTP
;
A
#
# COMPACT_ATOMS: atom_id res chain seq x y z
N MET A 1 7.38 -30.54 14.43
CA MET A 1 7.25 -30.05 13.04
C MET A 1 6.74 -28.61 13.03
N PRO A 2 7.28 -27.73 12.18
CA PRO A 2 6.82 -26.35 12.07
C PRO A 2 5.34 -26.30 11.65
N ARG A 3 4.52 -25.50 12.35
CA ARG A 3 3.04 -25.47 12.22
C ARG A 3 2.51 -24.85 10.91
N TYR A 4 3.39 -24.36 10.04
CA TYR A 4 3.04 -23.49 8.90
C TYR A 4 3.15 -24.16 7.52
N LEU A 5 3.60 -25.41 7.43
CA LEU A 5 3.66 -26.10 6.15
C LEU A 5 2.28 -26.65 5.79
N ILE A 6 1.76 -26.22 4.65
CA ILE A 6 0.56 -26.81 4.03
C ILE A 6 0.86 -28.29 3.81
N LEU A 7 0.25 -29.17 4.60
CA LEU A 7 0.54 -30.61 4.64
C LEU A 7 0.45 -31.28 3.24
N ARG A 8 -0.41 -30.77 2.35
CA ARG A 8 -0.52 -31.25 0.97
C ARG A 8 0.76 -31.06 0.14
N LYS A 9 1.60 -30.08 0.50
CA LYS A 9 2.90 -29.80 -0.13
C LYS A 9 4.05 -30.52 0.58
N SER A 10 3.80 -31.17 1.72
CA SER A 10 4.83 -31.96 2.40
C SER A 10 5.07 -33.25 1.62
N GLY A 11 6.32 -33.44 1.17
CA GLY A 11 6.74 -34.69 0.51
C GLY A 11 6.52 -35.91 1.39
N VAL A 12 6.76 -35.79 2.70
CA VAL A 12 6.59 -36.86 3.70
C VAL A 12 5.14 -37.32 3.78
N HIS A 13 4.18 -36.39 3.82
CA HIS A 13 2.76 -36.72 3.83
C HIS A 13 2.32 -37.42 2.55
N ARG A 14 2.79 -36.94 1.39
CA ARG A 14 2.51 -37.55 0.09
C ARG A 14 3.06 -38.98 0.01
N ALA A 15 4.28 -39.20 0.50
CA ALA A 15 4.91 -40.53 0.56
C ALA A 15 4.11 -41.48 1.47
N ALA A 16 3.72 -41.04 2.67
CA ALA A 16 2.93 -41.84 3.60
C ALA A 16 1.55 -42.24 3.02
N CYS A 17 0.84 -41.29 2.38
CA CYS A 17 -0.43 -41.58 1.71
C CYS A 17 -0.27 -42.58 0.56
N PHE A 18 0.80 -42.47 -0.24
CA PHE A 18 1.07 -43.43 -1.32
C PHE A 18 1.47 -44.81 -0.80
N ALA A 19 2.27 -44.87 0.26
CA ALA A 19 2.65 -46.12 0.90
C ALA A 19 1.41 -46.85 1.43
N LEU A 20 0.53 -46.15 2.15
CA LEU A 20 -0.72 -46.70 2.67
C LEU A 20 -1.67 -47.14 1.55
N TYR A 21 -1.85 -46.31 0.51
CA TYR A 21 -2.65 -46.67 -0.65
C TYR A 21 -2.14 -47.94 -1.35
N ARG A 22 -0.82 -48.06 -1.54
CA ARG A 22 -0.19 -49.25 -2.13
C ARG A 22 -0.33 -50.47 -1.22
N ALA A 23 -0.15 -50.31 0.09
CA ALA A 23 -0.30 -51.38 1.07
C ALA A 23 -1.72 -51.96 1.05
N LEU A 24 -2.74 -51.09 1.08
CA LEU A 24 -4.15 -51.51 0.98
C LEU A 24 -4.42 -52.23 -0.34
N LEU A 25 -3.87 -51.77 -1.47
CA LEU A 25 -4.04 -52.46 -2.75
C LEU A 25 -3.30 -53.80 -2.84
N ARG A 26 -2.15 -53.97 -2.15
CA ARG A 26 -1.43 -55.25 -2.08
C ARG A 26 -2.21 -56.30 -1.31
N GLN A 27 -2.92 -55.89 -0.25
CA GLN A 27 -3.79 -56.78 0.53
C GLN A 27 -4.90 -57.44 -0.29
N LYS A 28 -5.27 -56.87 -1.44
CA LYS A 28 -6.19 -57.47 -2.41
C LYS A 28 -5.81 -58.91 -2.81
N GLN A 29 -4.52 -59.19 -2.97
CA GLN A 29 -4.02 -60.52 -3.39
C GLN A 29 -4.13 -61.55 -2.27
N GLN A 30 -3.95 -61.12 -1.02
CA GLN A 30 -4.02 -62.00 0.15
C GLN A 30 -5.47 -62.40 0.50
N LEU A 31 -6.46 -61.63 0.04
CA LEU A 31 -7.87 -61.89 0.30
C LEU A 31 -8.51 -62.95 -0.62
N GLN A 32 -7.78 -63.50 -1.61
CA GLN A 32 -8.28 -64.47 -2.60
C GLN A 32 -9.66 -64.08 -3.18
N LEU A 33 -9.87 -62.78 -3.43
CA LEU A 33 -11.15 -62.30 -3.96
C LEU A 33 -11.34 -62.75 -5.40
N ASN A 34 -12.56 -63.14 -5.76
CA ASN A 34 -12.94 -63.42 -7.14
C ASN A 34 -12.63 -62.22 -8.03
N GLU A 35 -12.27 -62.42 -9.30
CA GLU A 35 -11.86 -61.35 -10.22
C GLU A 35 -12.90 -60.21 -10.33
N ASN A 36 -14.19 -60.54 -10.23
CA ASN A 36 -15.27 -59.55 -10.18
C ASN A 36 -15.27 -58.71 -8.89
N GLN A 37 -14.92 -59.29 -7.74
CA GLN A 37 -14.85 -58.62 -6.44
C GLN A 37 -13.57 -57.78 -6.27
N GLN A 38 -12.51 -58.18 -6.97
CA GLN A 38 -11.25 -57.47 -7.03
C GLN A 38 -11.40 -56.04 -7.58
N HIS A 39 -12.26 -55.84 -8.58
CA HIS A 39 -12.60 -54.50 -9.08
C HIS A 39 -13.43 -53.68 -8.09
N LEU A 40 -14.27 -54.36 -7.28
CA LEU A 40 -15.09 -53.72 -6.25
C LEU A 40 -14.26 -53.20 -5.08
N PHE A 41 -13.05 -53.73 -4.84
CA PHE A 41 -12.18 -53.26 -3.77
C PHE A 41 -11.37 -52.00 -4.14
N ARG A 42 -10.95 -51.88 -5.41
CA ARG A 42 -10.13 -50.74 -5.88
C ARG A 42 -10.91 -49.43 -5.94
N LYS A 43 -12.18 -49.48 -6.37
CA LYS A 43 -13.06 -48.31 -6.50
C LYS A 43 -13.30 -47.55 -5.17
N PRO A 44 -13.71 -48.20 -4.06
CA PRO A 44 -13.98 -47.53 -2.79
C PRO A 44 -12.73 -46.94 -2.16
N ILE A 45 -11.59 -47.65 -2.20
CA ILE A 45 -10.31 -47.11 -1.70
C ILE A 45 -9.95 -45.84 -2.47
N ARG A 46 -10.02 -45.86 -3.81
CA ARG A 46 -9.75 -44.66 -4.61
C ARG A 46 -10.74 -43.53 -4.29
N ALA A 47 -12.00 -43.85 -4.01
CA ALA A 47 -13.02 -42.86 -3.63
C ALA A 47 -12.69 -42.20 -2.29
N VAL A 48 -12.31 -42.96 -1.26
CA VAL A 48 -11.90 -42.45 0.06
C VAL A 48 -10.68 -41.53 -0.06
N PHE A 49 -9.63 -41.96 -0.78
CA PHE A 49 -8.44 -41.13 -0.98
C PHE A 49 -8.75 -39.85 -1.79
N LYS A 50 -9.60 -39.93 -2.82
CA LYS A 50 -10.04 -38.73 -3.58
C LYS A 50 -10.85 -37.77 -2.73
N ARG A 51 -11.76 -38.28 -1.89
CA ARG A 51 -12.57 -37.49 -0.94
C ARG A 51 -11.67 -36.74 0.04
N ASN A 52 -10.65 -37.41 0.55
CA ASN A 52 -9.74 -36.87 1.54
C ASN A 52 -8.58 -36.04 0.94
N ALA A 53 -8.40 -36.01 -0.39
CA ALA A 53 -7.32 -35.29 -1.07
C ALA A 53 -7.33 -33.76 -0.85
N LYS A 54 -8.48 -33.19 -0.47
CA LYS A 54 -8.65 -31.76 -0.21
C LYS A 54 -8.55 -31.39 1.27
N LEU A 55 -8.33 -32.35 2.17
CA LEU A 55 -8.15 -32.07 3.59
C LEU A 55 -6.86 -31.26 3.79
N GLN A 56 -6.97 -30.17 4.55
CA GLN A 56 -5.83 -29.31 4.91
C GLN A 56 -5.58 -29.27 6.42
N SER A 57 -6.58 -29.66 7.22
CA SER A 57 -6.49 -29.63 8.68
C SER A 57 -5.63 -30.78 9.19
N PRO A 58 -4.51 -30.49 9.92
CA PRO A 58 -3.66 -31.52 10.51
C PRO A 58 -4.41 -32.60 11.30
N PRO A 59 -5.34 -32.28 12.22
CA PRO A 59 -6.06 -33.31 12.98
C PRO A 59 -6.96 -34.18 12.09
N GLN A 60 -7.58 -33.62 11.05
CA GLN A 60 -8.40 -34.41 10.13
C GLN A 60 -7.56 -35.38 9.30
N ILE A 61 -6.35 -34.95 8.92
CA ILE A 61 -5.39 -35.80 8.20
C ILE A 61 -4.88 -36.91 9.11
N SER A 62 -4.55 -36.63 10.38
CA SER A 62 -4.10 -37.67 11.31
C SER A 62 -5.18 -38.71 11.58
N THR A 63 -6.42 -38.28 11.83
CA THR A 63 -7.55 -39.20 12.03
C THR A 63 -7.81 -40.05 10.79
N ALA A 64 -7.77 -39.45 9.59
CA ALA A 64 -7.96 -40.19 8.35
C ALA A 64 -6.85 -41.23 8.09
N LEU A 65 -5.60 -40.90 8.43
CA LEU A 65 -4.48 -41.82 8.32
C LEU A 65 -4.55 -42.94 9.37
N GLN A 66 -4.89 -42.62 10.62
CA GLN A 66 -5.10 -43.60 11.70
C GLN A 66 -6.14 -44.63 11.30
N LEU A 67 -7.32 -44.18 10.84
CA LEU A 67 -8.36 -45.07 10.32
C LEU A 67 -7.85 -45.94 9.16
N GLY A 68 -7.02 -45.37 8.28
CA GLY A 68 -6.39 -46.11 7.19
C GLY A 68 -5.41 -47.20 7.66
N TYR A 69 -4.64 -46.95 8.71
CA TYR A 69 -3.76 -47.95 9.32
C TYR A 69 -4.54 -49.02 10.09
N GLU A 70 -5.56 -48.64 10.85
CA GLU A 70 -6.47 -49.58 11.54
C GLU A 70 -7.15 -50.52 10.55
N THR A 71 -7.61 -49.99 9.41
CA THR A 71 -8.20 -50.83 8.34
C THR A 71 -7.18 -51.78 7.72
N LEU A 72 -5.94 -51.32 7.49
CA LEU A 72 -4.87 -52.17 6.97
C LEU A 72 -4.51 -53.28 7.97
N GLU A 73 -4.41 -52.93 9.25
CA GLU A 73 -4.11 -53.85 10.33
C GLU A 73 -5.21 -54.91 10.50
N GLY A 74 -6.48 -54.50 10.45
CA GLY A 74 -7.60 -55.44 10.48
C GLY A 74 -7.59 -56.41 9.29
N LEU A 75 -7.20 -55.94 8.09
CA LEU A 75 -7.05 -56.81 6.92
C LEU A 75 -5.95 -57.85 7.12
N HIS A 76 -4.82 -57.44 7.72
CA HIS A 76 -3.68 -58.31 7.99
C HIS A 76 -4.01 -59.41 9.03
N HIS A 77 -4.71 -59.05 10.11
CA HIS A 77 -5.04 -59.99 11.18
C HIS A 77 -6.20 -60.94 10.86
N GLY A 78 -6.84 -60.80 9.68
CA GLY A 78 -7.89 -61.72 9.21
C GLY A 78 -9.18 -61.72 10.04
N VAL A 79 -9.27 -60.93 11.11
CA VAL A 79 -10.43 -60.88 12.00
C VAL A 79 -11.62 -60.29 11.25
N ARG A 80 -12.59 -61.16 10.94
CA ARG A 80 -13.89 -60.81 10.34
C ARG A 80 -13.74 -59.95 9.08
N ARG A 81 -13.00 -60.46 8.09
CA ARG A 81 -12.76 -59.88 6.74
C ARG A 81 -13.99 -59.14 6.16
N GLN A 82 -15.17 -59.74 6.27
CA GLN A 82 -16.43 -59.17 5.77
C GLN A 82 -16.83 -57.85 6.44
N ARG A 83 -16.56 -57.70 7.75
CA ARG A 83 -16.87 -56.47 8.49
C ARG A 83 -15.98 -55.31 8.07
N ILE A 84 -14.71 -55.59 7.78
CA ILE A 84 -13.75 -54.57 7.34
C ILE A 84 -14.08 -54.14 5.91
N LEU A 85 -14.46 -55.08 5.04
CA LEU A 85 -14.96 -54.77 3.71
C LEU A 85 -16.21 -53.87 3.79
N ASN A 86 -17.19 -54.23 4.63
CA ASN A 86 -18.37 -53.39 4.87
C ASN A 86 -17.99 -52.00 5.38
N ARG A 87 -17.00 -51.90 6.28
CA ARG A 87 -16.50 -50.62 6.77
C ARG A 87 -15.84 -49.77 5.68
N ILE A 88 -15.07 -50.38 4.78
CA ILE A 88 -14.47 -49.70 3.62
C ILE A 88 -15.57 -49.19 2.68
N PHE A 89 -16.61 -49.99 2.44
CA PHE A 89 -17.77 -49.57 1.64
C PHE A 89 -18.57 -48.45 2.31
N GLU A 90 -18.77 -48.48 3.63
CA GLU A 90 -19.38 -47.40 4.41
C GLU A 90 -18.57 -46.10 4.34
N LEU A 91 -17.25 -46.18 4.47
CA LEU A 91 -16.37 -45.02 4.38
C LEU A 91 -16.31 -44.44 2.97
N ALA A 92 -16.42 -45.30 1.95
CA ALA A 92 -16.45 -44.91 0.54
C ALA A 92 -17.81 -44.38 0.10
N ALA A 93 -18.89 -44.80 0.76
CA ALA A 93 -20.21 -44.25 0.51
C ALA A 93 -20.18 -42.72 0.71
N PRO A 94 -20.88 -41.95 -0.14
CA PRO A 94 -21.10 -40.55 0.16
C PRO A 94 -21.73 -40.48 1.56
N PRO A 95 -21.35 -39.48 2.39
CA PRO A 95 -21.94 -39.39 3.72
C PRO A 95 -23.45 -39.36 3.50
N LYS A 96 -24.15 -40.39 3.98
CA LYS A 96 -25.61 -40.33 4.08
C LYS A 96 -25.85 -39.05 4.84
N THR A 97 -26.41 -38.06 4.18
CA THR A 97 -26.83 -36.82 4.81
C THR A 97 -27.92 -37.23 5.78
N SER A 98 -27.54 -37.70 6.97
CA SER A 98 -28.43 -37.73 8.11
C SER A 98 -28.92 -36.30 8.19
N ALA A 99 -30.21 -36.11 7.93
CA ALA A 99 -30.91 -34.88 8.21
C ALA A 99 -30.39 -34.38 9.54
N ARG A 100 -29.63 -33.27 9.50
CA ARG A 100 -29.32 -32.56 10.74
C ARG A 100 -30.69 -32.23 11.33
N PRO A 101 -30.98 -32.57 12.59
CA PRO A 101 -32.21 -32.09 13.22
C PRO A 101 -32.23 -30.58 13.04
N ASP A 102 -33.35 -30.07 12.53
CA ASP A 102 -33.56 -28.67 12.24
C ASP A 102 -33.40 -27.85 13.53
N LEU A 103 -32.17 -27.41 13.82
CA LEU A 103 -31.99 -26.29 14.72
C LEU A 103 -32.67 -25.08 14.06
N PRO A 104 -33.47 -24.31 14.81
CA PRO A 104 -34.17 -23.16 14.27
C PRO A 104 -33.16 -22.26 13.56
N SER A 105 -33.44 -22.06 12.27
CA SER A 105 -32.61 -21.31 11.34
C SER A 105 -32.30 -19.92 11.91
N SER A 106 -31.13 -19.78 12.55
CA SER A 106 -30.44 -18.49 12.69
C SER A 106 -30.53 -17.77 11.34
N PRO A 107 -30.87 -16.46 11.30
CA PRO A 107 -31.14 -15.74 10.07
C PRO A 107 -29.99 -15.99 9.09
N ARG A 108 -30.30 -16.72 8.02
CA ARG A 108 -29.34 -17.22 7.03
C ARG A 108 -28.36 -16.12 6.68
N ILE A 109 -27.12 -16.24 7.18
CA ILE A 109 -25.98 -15.53 6.64
C ILE A 109 -25.96 -15.88 5.15
N LYS A 110 -26.34 -14.91 4.32
CA LYS A 110 -26.40 -15.05 2.85
C LYS A 110 -25.13 -15.77 2.41
N THR A 111 -25.30 -16.96 1.87
CA THR A 111 -24.20 -17.86 1.50
C THR A 111 -23.13 -17.09 0.71
N ALA A 112 -21.85 -17.40 0.91
CA ALA A 112 -20.73 -16.78 0.18
C ALA A 112 -20.90 -16.83 -1.36
N ARG A 113 -21.80 -17.68 -1.87
CA ARG A 113 -22.21 -17.77 -3.27
C ARG A 113 -23.10 -16.61 -3.72
N ALA A 114 -24.02 -16.14 -2.87
CA ALA A 114 -24.84 -14.94 -3.11
C ALA A 114 -24.02 -13.63 -2.97
N GLN A 115 -23.00 -13.62 -2.10
CA GLN A 115 -22.02 -12.52 -2.07
C GLN A 115 -21.10 -12.53 -3.30
N LYS A 116 -20.75 -13.70 -3.85
CA LYS A 116 -20.00 -13.82 -5.11
C LYS A 116 -20.77 -13.29 -6.31
N THR A 117 -22.10 -13.44 -6.34
CA THR A 117 -22.93 -12.84 -7.40
C THR A 117 -23.22 -11.36 -7.19
N LEU A 118 -23.13 -10.80 -5.97
CA LEU A 118 -23.16 -9.34 -5.76
C LEU A 118 -21.83 -8.63 -6.07
N LYS A 119 -20.75 -9.38 -6.30
CA LYS A 119 -19.57 -8.86 -7.04
C LYS A 119 -19.85 -8.71 -8.55
N ARG A 120 -21.11 -8.92 -8.98
CA ARG A 120 -21.63 -8.56 -10.31
C ARG A 120 -21.23 -7.13 -10.62
N LEU A 121 -20.35 -7.05 -11.62
CA LEU A 121 -20.21 -5.93 -12.53
C LEU A 121 -20.11 -4.59 -11.81
N VAL A 122 -18.98 -4.38 -11.13
CA VAL A 122 -18.48 -3.01 -11.01
C VAL A 122 -18.20 -2.56 -12.45
N ALA A 123 -19.21 -1.99 -13.06
CA ALA A 123 -19.27 -1.46 -14.41
C ALA A 123 -19.27 0.08 -14.31
N PRO A 124 -18.84 0.78 -15.36
CA PRO A 124 -19.07 2.22 -15.41
C PRO A 124 -20.58 2.48 -15.35
N HIS A 125 -20.96 3.60 -14.74
CA HIS A 125 -22.35 4.03 -14.77
C HIS A 125 -22.78 4.24 -16.24
N PRO A 126 -23.92 3.67 -16.70
CA PRO A 126 -24.36 3.84 -18.08
C PRO A 126 -24.53 5.33 -18.40
N GLY A 127 -24.00 5.78 -19.54
CA GLY A 127 -24.06 7.20 -19.94
C GLY A 127 -23.08 8.13 -19.20
N ALA A 128 -22.14 7.60 -18.40
CA ALA A 128 -21.10 8.44 -17.82
C ALA A 128 -20.20 9.04 -18.91
N THR A 129 -20.07 10.37 -18.91
CA THR A 129 -19.14 11.11 -19.78
C THR A 129 -17.70 10.71 -19.50
N ARG A 130 -16.86 10.75 -20.53
CA ARG A 130 -15.45 10.36 -20.35
C ARG A 130 -14.77 11.43 -19.52
N THR A 131 -13.84 11.00 -18.67
CA THR A 131 -13.10 11.93 -17.81
C THR A 131 -12.26 12.94 -18.60
N LEU A 132 -11.85 12.57 -19.82
CA LEU A 132 -11.06 13.41 -20.71
C LEU A 132 -11.87 14.50 -21.43
N ASP A 133 -13.20 14.40 -21.43
CA ASP A 133 -14.08 15.38 -22.10
C ASP A 133 -14.30 16.65 -21.26
N ARG A 134 -13.57 16.80 -20.15
CA ARG A 134 -13.63 17.96 -19.24
C ARG A 134 -12.74 19.10 -19.76
N PRO A 135 -12.97 20.37 -19.36
CA PRO A 135 -13.98 20.87 -18.40
C PRO A 135 -15.41 20.93 -18.94
N PHE A 136 -16.42 20.89 -18.06
CA PHE A 136 -17.81 21.15 -18.45
C PHE A 136 -18.14 22.66 -18.43
N PRO A 137 -18.84 23.21 -19.43
CA PRO A 137 -19.13 24.65 -19.50
C PRO A 137 -20.06 25.09 -18.37
N VAL A 138 -21.15 24.36 -18.12
CA VAL A 138 -22.14 24.66 -17.08
C VAL A 138 -22.15 23.53 -16.06
N ILE A 139 -21.93 23.87 -14.79
CA ILE A 139 -21.99 22.94 -13.66
C ILE A 139 -22.98 23.49 -12.63
N SER A 140 -23.80 22.61 -12.05
CA SER A 140 -24.64 22.97 -10.91
C SER A 140 -23.79 23.12 -9.64
N GLY A 141 -23.80 24.31 -9.05
CA GLY A 141 -23.11 24.62 -7.80
C GLY A 141 -21.63 25.01 -7.97
N ARG A 142 -20.82 24.76 -6.94
CA ARG A 142 -19.39 25.14 -6.94
C ARG A 142 -18.57 24.13 -7.72
N ARG A 143 -17.84 24.60 -8.74
CA ARG A 143 -16.88 23.77 -9.49
C ARG A 143 -15.80 23.19 -8.58
N HIS A 144 -15.60 21.88 -8.69
CA HIS A 144 -14.59 21.15 -7.93
C HIS A 144 -13.48 20.72 -8.87
N VAL A 145 -12.28 21.29 -8.68
CA VAL A 145 -11.09 20.97 -9.48
C VAL A 145 -10.65 19.53 -9.18
N PRO A 146 -10.60 18.64 -10.19
CA PRO A 146 -10.07 17.29 -10.01
C PRO A 146 -8.61 17.31 -9.56
N VAL A 147 -8.21 16.30 -8.77
CA VAL A 147 -6.79 16.14 -8.38
C VAL A 147 -6.18 15.06 -9.23
N LEU A 148 -5.10 15.39 -9.96
CA LEU A 148 -4.28 14.41 -10.66
C LEU A 148 -3.51 13.59 -9.63
N VAL A 149 -3.74 12.27 -9.64
CA VAL A 149 -3.10 11.32 -8.74
C VAL A 149 -2.41 10.25 -9.57
N ASN A 150 -1.25 9.79 -9.08
CA ASN A 150 -0.53 8.66 -9.67
C ASN A 150 -0.58 7.47 -8.69
N ALA A 151 -1.19 6.36 -9.11
CA ALA A 151 -1.15 5.10 -8.36
C ALA A 151 -0.28 4.09 -9.12
N ASN A 152 0.93 3.83 -8.63
CA ASN A 152 1.87 2.85 -9.22
C ASN A 152 2.09 3.05 -10.74
N ARG A 153 2.36 4.29 -11.16
CA ARG A 153 2.52 4.68 -12.56
C ARG A 153 1.24 4.54 -13.39
N VAL A 154 0.08 4.62 -12.76
CA VAL A 154 -1.22 4.76 -13.42
C VAL A 154 -1.76 6.15 -13.06
N PRO A 155 -1.69 7.12 -13.99
CA PRO A 155 -2.25 8.45 -13.76
C PRO A 155 -3.78 8.39 -13.87
N PHE A 156 -4.47 9.06 -12.95
CA PHE A 156 -5.92 9.23 -13.03
C PHE A 156 -6.36 10.52 -12.32
N LEU A 157 -7.50 11.05 -12.74
CA LEU A 157 -8.15 12.18 -12.10
C LEU A 157 -9.08 11.71 -10.98
N ARG A 158 -8.84 12.18 -9.75
CA ARG A 158 -9.71 11.89 -8.60
C ARG A 158 -10.74 13.00 -8.44
N LEU A 159 -12.00 12.68 -8.73
CA LEU A 159 -13.14 13.61 -8.67
C LEU A 159 -13.71 13.77 -7.26
N LYS A 160 -13.92 12.66 -6.52
CA LYS A 160 -14.51 12.64 -5.17
C LYS A 160 -13.80 11.63 -4.26
N LYS A 161 -14.01 11.75 -2.95
CA LYS A 161 -13.67 10.75 -1.93
C LYS A 161 -14.97 10.18 -1.34
N PRO A 162 -15.10 8.86 -1.11
CA PRO A 162 -14.17 7.77 -1.47
C PRO A 162 -14.07 7.57 -3.00
N GLN A 163 -13.02 6.87 -3.45
CA GLN A 163 -12.80 6.57 -4.88
C GLN A 163 -13.91 5.63 -5.40
N PRO A 164 -14.42 5.82 -6.64
CA PRO A 164 -15.41 4.89 -7.19
C PRO A 164 -14.81 3.49 -7.33
N PRO A 165 -15.53 2.42 -6.91
CA PRO A 165 -15.01 1.06 -6.88
C PRO A 165 -14.59 0.56 -8.27
N PHE A 166 -15.21 1.09 -9.34
CA PHE A 166 -14.86 0.78 -10.74
C PHE A 166 -13.44 1.21 -11.08
N LEU A 167 -13.12 2.47 -10.76
CA LEU A 167 -11.81 3.03 -11.00
C LEU A 167 -10.75 2.31 -10.15
N SER A 168 -11.05 2.03 -8.87
CA SER A 168 -10.14 1.26 -8.01
C SER A 168 -9.90 -0.16 -8.52
N ARG A 169 -10.87 -0.78 -9.20
CA ARG A 169 -10.68 -2.08 -9.86
C ARG A 169 -9.76 -1.94 -11.08
N ILE A 170 -10.03 -1.00 -11.99
CA ILE A 170 -9.18 -0.79 -13.18
C ILE A 170 -7.73 -0.51 -12.78
N ILE A 171 -7.51 0.32 -11.76
CA ILE A 171 -6.16 0.61 -11.26
C ILE A 171 -5.48 -0.67 -10.76
N ARG A 172 -6.18 -1.52 -9.99
CA ARG A 172 -5.61 -2.80 -9.55
C ARG A 172 -5.31 -3.74 -10.72
N ASP A 173 -6.22 -3.86 -11.67
CA ASP A 173 -6.07 -4.75 -12.83
C ASP A 173 -4.89 -4.29 -13.72
N THR A 174 -4.72 -2.97 -13.89
CA THR A 174 -3.60 -2.39 -14.65
C THR A 174 -2.26 -2.49 -13.91
N VAL A 175 -2.24 -2.37 -12.58
CA VAL A 175 -1.06 -2.61 -11.76
C VAL A 175 -0.65 -4.09 -11.80
N ALA A 176 -1.60 -5.01 -11.62
CA ALA A 176 -1.36 -6.44 -11.70
C ALA A 176 -0.83 -6.86 -13.08
N THR A 177 -1.39 -6.31 -14.16
CA THR A 177 -0.90 -6.57 -15.54
C THR A 177 0.56 -6.10 -15.70
N ARG A 178 0.93 -4.97 -15.08
CA ARG A 178 2.32 -4.49 -15.10
C ARG A 178 3.24 -5.42 -14.31
N GLU A 179 2.83 -5.85 -13.12
CA GLU A 179 3.59 -6.79 -12.30
C GLU A 179 3.87 -8.09 -13.06
N VAL A 180 2.89 -8.64 -13.77
CA VAL A 180 3.08 -9.82 -14.64
C VAL A 180 4.14 -9.58 -15.72
N ARG A 181 4.20 -8.38 -16.32
CA ARG A 181 5.21 -8.06 -17.34
C ARG A 181 6.61 -7.91 -16.75
N ILE A 182 6.73 -7.35 -15.55
CA ILE A 182 8.00 -7.23 -14.82
C ILE A 182 8.50 -8.63 -14.46
N ALA A 183 7.64 -9.46 -13.85
CA ALA A 183 7.99 -10.83 -13.51
C ALA A 183 8.37 -11.66 -14.75
N ARG A 184 7.72 -11.42 -15.90
CA ARG A 184 8.13 -12.02 -17.17
C ARG A 184 9.50 -11.55 -17.63
N ALA A 185 9.83 -10.27 -17.46
CA ALA A 185 11.15 -9.75 -17.83
C ALA A 185 12.24 -10.41 -16.96
N GLU A 186 12.04 -10.41 -15.64
CA GLU A 186 12.96 -11.06 -14.69
C GLU A 186 13.15 -12.54 -15.03
N ARG A 187 12.06 -13.27 -15.26
CA ARG A 187 12.14 -14.69 -15.68
C ARG A 187 12.94 -14.89 -16.97
N LEU A 188 12.71 -14.06 -18.00
CA LEU A 188 13.44 -14.19 -19.26
C LEU A 188 14.93 -13.87 -19.09
N THR A 189 15.27 -12.94 -18.18
CA THR A 189 16.68 -12.67 -17.83
C THR A 189 17.32 -13.88 -17.14
N ASP A 190 16.59 -14.58 -16.27
CA ASP A 190 17.08 -15.80 -15.62
C ASP A 190 17.19 -16.99 -16.61
N GLU A 191 16.35 -17.02 -17.65
CA GLU A 191 16.36 -18.06 -18.71
C GLU A 191 17.46 -17.84 -19.76
N LEU A 192 18.01 -16.63 -19.87
CA LEU A 192 19.05 -16.30 -20.83
C LEU A 192 20.32 -17.17 -20.70
N PRO A 193 20.96 -17.32 -19.52
CA PRO A 193 22.13 -18.20 -19.40
C PRO A 193 21.82 -19.66 -19.70
N ILE A 194 20.61 -20.13 -19.38
CA ILE A 194 20.18 -21.50 -19.73
C ILE A 194 20.13 -21.64 -21.26
N ALA A 195 19.59 -20.66 -21.96
CA ALA A 195 19.55 -20.67 -23.42
C ALA A 195 20.96 -20.63 -24.05
N GLU A 196 21.90 -19.90 -23.44
CA GLU A 196 23.32 -19.92 -23.86
C GLU A 196 23.95 -21.31 -23.67
N ASP A 197 23.66 -21.98 -22.56
CA ASP A 197 24.15 -23.34 -22.28
C ASP A 197 23.54 -24.38 -23.26
N GLU A 198 22.26 -24.23 -23.62
CA GLU A 198 21.60 -25.10 -24.62
C GLU A 198 22.18 -24.87 -26.03
N ASP A 199 22.43 -23.62 -26.43
CA ASP A 199 23.10 -23.32 -27.71
C ASP A 199 24.51 -23.93 -27.77
N GLN A 200 25.27 -23.88 -26.66
CA GLN A 200 26.57 -24.55 -26.56
C GLN A 200 26.45 -26.07 -26.65
N TRP A 201 25.41 -26.64 -26.05
CA TRP A 201 25.17 -28.08 -26.10
C TRP A 201 24.81 -28.55 -27.51
N ASP A 202 23.93 -27.81 -28.20
CA ASP A 202 23.62 -28.02 -29.61
C ASP A 202 24.89 -27.98 -30.45
N GLN A 203 25.79 -27.01 -30.22
CA GLN A 203 27.08 -26.94 -30.90
C GLN A 203 27.94 -28.21 -30.68
N ILE A 204 28.05 -28.70 -29.44
CA ILE A 204 28.79 -29.94 -29.13
C ILE A 204 28.18 -31.15 -29.85
N LEU A 205 26.85 -31.22 -29.93
CA LEU A 205 26.16 -32.30 -30.64
C LEU A 205 26.46 -32.27 -32.14
N TYR A 206 26.44 -31.09 -32.76
CA TYR A 206 26.80 -30.93 -34.17
C TYR A 206 28.24 -31.35 -34.44
N GLU A 207 29.18 -30.93 -33.58
CA GLU A 207 30.61 -31.25 -33.71
C GLU A 207 30.88 -32.75 -33.53
N HIS A 208 30.24 -33.41 -32.55
CA HIS A 208 30.56 -34.80 -32.21
C HIS A 208 29.83 -35.84 -33.06
N PHE A 209 28.58 -35.57 -33.44
CA PHE A 209 27.75 -36.55 -34.16
C PHE A 209 27.69 -36.32 -35.67
N SER A 210 28.43 -35.32 -36.20
CA SER A 210 28.44 -34.97 -37.63
C SER A 210 27.03 -34.76 -38.20
N LEU A 211 26.14 -34.18 -37.38
CA LEU A 211 24.81 -33.79 -37.84
C LEU A 211 24.97 -32.60 -38.79
N ASP A 212 24.44 -32.73 -40.02
CA ASP A 212 24.53 -31.68 -41.03
C ASP A 212 23.79 -30.43 -40.54
N TYR A 213 24.57 -29.38 -40.21
CA TYR A 213 24.08 -28.09 -39.73
C TYR A 213 23.09 -27.41 -40.70
N ARG A 214 23.06 -27.85 -41.97
CA ARG A 214 22.27 -27.24 -43.04
C ARG A 214 20.78 -27.56 -42.97
N ASP A 215 20.38 -28.64 -42.31
CA ASP A 215 18.96 -29.03 -42.20
C ASP A 215 18.26 -28.40 -40.98
N HIS A 216 19.02 -27.85 -40.03
CA HIS A 216 18.49 -27.18 -38.84
C HIS A 216 18.57 -25.65 -38.99
N GLN A 217 17.61 -25.10 -39.72
CA GLN A 217 17.46 -23.65 -39.93
C GLN A 217 16.79 -22.92 -38.74
N GLU A 218 16.83 -23.51 -37.55
CA GLU A 218 16.20 -22.92 -36.37
C GLU A 218 17.08 -21.80 -35.79
N ASP A 219 16.44 -20.73 -35.32
CA ASP A 219 17.15 -19.64 -34.66
C ASP A 219 17.73 -20.13 -33.30
N PRO A 220 18.95 -19.73 -32.90
CA PRO A 220 19.53 -20.09 -31.61
C PRO A 220 18.59 -19.76 -30.43
N TRP A 221 18.61 -20.58 -29.39
CA TRP A 221 17.78 -20.41 -28.19
C TRP A 221 18.01 -19.03 -27.55
N GLU A 222 19.27 -18.62 -27.44
CA GLU A 222 19.66 -17.31 -26.90
C GLU A 222 19.00 -16.17 -27.69
N ARG A 223 18.95 -16.30 -29.02
CA ARG A 223 18.37 -15.29 -29.91
C ARG A 223 16.87 -15.13 -29.67
N GLU A 224 16.14 -16.22 -29.47
CA GLU A 224 14.70 -16.17 -29.17
C GLU A 224 14.42 -15.56 -27.78
N VAL A 225 15.22 -15.92 -26.77
CA VAL A 225 15.09 -15.32 -25.43
C VAL A 225 15.38 -13.81 -25.49
N LYS A 226 16.46 -13.39 -26.17
CA LYS A 226 16.79 -11.97 -26.39
C LYS A 226 15.66 -11.23 -27.12
N ARG A 227 15.11 -11.81 -28.20
CA ARG A 227 13.93 -11.25 -28.91
C ARG A 227 12.74 -11.07 -27.98
N ALA A 228 12.47 -12.03 -27.09
CA ALA A 228 11.39 -11.96 -26.11
C ALA A 228 11.61 -10.85 -25.07
N ILE A 229 12.85 -10.69 -24.57
CA ILE A 229 13.24 -9.60 -23.66
C ILE A 229 13.02 -8.24 -24.34
N ASP A 230 13.53 -8.07 -25.55
CA ASP A 230 13.40 -6.83 -26.32
C ASP A 230 11.94 -6.47 -26.58
N LYS A 231 11.12 -7.45 -26.96
CA LYS A 231 9.68 -7.26 -27.18
C LYS A 231 8.98 -6.84 -25.89
N ASN A 232 9.31 -7.43 -24.75
CA ASN A 232 8.76 -7.03 -23.45
C ASN A 232 9.20 -5.60 -23.09
N HIS A 233 10.48 -5.28 -23.25
CA HIS A 233 11.01 -3.94 -22.98
C HIS A 233 10.34 -2.87 -23.85
N LYS A 234 10.25 -3.09 -25.17
CA LYS A 234 9.54 -2.19 -26.11
C LYS A 234 8.09 -1.97 -25.67
N SER A 235 7.36 -3.05 -25.34
CA SER A 235 5.99 -2.95 -24.83
C SER A 235 5.88 -2.16 -23.52
N GLN A 236 6.87 -2.26 -22.64
CA GLN A 236 6.91 -1.48 -21.40
C GLN A 236 7.17 0.01 -21.66
N VAL A 237 8.12 0.35 -22.53
CA VAL A 237 8.43 1.73 -22.92
C VAL A 237 7.22 2.40 -23.56
N GLU A 238 6.58 1.74 -24.53
CA GLU A 238 5.35 2.23 -25.17
C GLU A 238 4.22 2.44 -24.15
N ALA A 239 4.06 1.51 -23.20
CA ALA A 239 3.04 1.65 -22.16
C ALA A 239 3.35 2.81 -21.20
N ILE A 240 4.62 3.12 -20.94
CA ILE A 240 5.03 4.27 -20.13
C ILE A 240 4.76 5.57 -20.88
N GLN A 241 5.12 5.65 -22.16
CA GLN A 241 4.89 6.82 -23.01
C GLN A 241 3.39 7.14 -23.11
N LYS A 242 2.56 6.17 -23.49
CA LYS A 242 1.10 6.34 -23.56
C LYS A 242 0.49 6.86 -22.26
N ARG A 243 1.02 6.42 -21.11
CA ARG A 243 0.56 6.89 -19.80
C ARG A 243 1.04 8.31 -19.49
N ALA A 244 2.25 8.67 -19.91
CA ALA A 244 2.76 10.03 -19.79
C ALA A 244 1.93 11.00 -20.63
N ASP A 245 1.58 10.62 -21.87
CA ASP A 245 0.74 11.42 -22.76
C ASP A 245 -0.65 11.66 -22.14
N ILE A 246 -1.30 10.59 -21.67
CA ILE A 246 -2.59 10.68 -20.96
C ILE A 246 -2.47 11.54 -19.70
N ALA A 247 -1.35 11.45 -18.96
CA ALA A 247 -1.14 12.29 -17.78
C ALA A 247 -1.03 13.78 -18.14
N ALA A 248 -0.37 14.10 -19.26
CA ALA A 248 -0.26 15.47 -19.75
C ALA A 248 -1.64 16.03 -20.16
N GLU A 249 -2.46 15.23 -20.86
CA GLU A 249 -3.85 15.60 -21.18
C GLU A 249 -4.67 15.84 -19.90
N MET A 250 -4.58 14.93 -18.93
CA MET A 250 -5.27 15.08 -17.65
C MET A 250 -4.82 16.31 -16.88
N TYR A 251 -3.53 16.67 -16.98
CA TYR A 251 -2.99 17.87 -16.35
C TYR A 251 -3.54 19.15 -17.00
N ALA A 252 -3.60 19.20 -18.33
CA ALA A 252 -4.20 20.32 -19.06
C ALA A 252 -5.68 20.52 -18.67
N ILE A 253 -6.43 19.44 -18.46
CA ILE A 253 -7.82 19.51 -17.96
C ILE A 253 -7.87 20.13 -16.57
N VAL A 254 -6.96 19.75 -15.67
CA VAL A 254 -6.90 20.31 -14.31
C VAL A 254 -6.60 21.80 -14.33
N GLU A 255 -5.70 22.26 -15.20
CA GLU A 255 -5.41 23.69 -15.36
C GLU A 255 -6.63 24.47 -15.87
N LYS A 256 -7.33 23.94 -16.89
CA LYS A 256 -8.56 24.56 -17.40
C LYS A 256 -9.67 24.61 -16.35
N GLU A 257 -9.92 23.52 -15.62
CA GLU A 257 -10.90 23.49 -14.53
C GLU A 257 -10.51 24.44 -13.39
N LYS A 258 -9.21 24.62 -13.12
CA LYS A 258 -8.72 25.53 -12.10
C LYS A 258 -8.94 26.99 -12.48
N ALA A 259 -8.66 27.37 -13.73
CA ALA A 259 -8.93 28.71 -14.25
C ALA A 259 -10.42 29.06 -14.14
N LEU A 260 -11.30 28.17 -14.64
CA LEU A 260 -12.76 28.35 -14.54
C LEU A 260 -13.24 28.43 -13.08
N ALA A 261 -12.66 27.64 -12.18
CA ALA A 261 -13.02 27.67 -10.77
C ALA A 261 -12.57 28.98 -10.08
N GLU A 262 -11.49 29.60 -10.54
CA GLU A 262 -11.02 30.90 -10.05
C GLU A 262 -11.93 32.04 -10.54
N GLU A 263 -12.30 32.04 -11.82
CA GLU A 263 -13.28 32.98 -12.40
C GLU A 263 -14.64 32.90 -11.69
N GLU A 264 -15.20 31.70 -11.51
CA GLU A 264 -16.46 31.51 -10.79
C GLU A 264 -16.36 31.99 -9.33
N LYS A 265 -15.22 31.76 -8.68
CA LYS A 265 -15.00 32.20 -7.29
C LYS A 265 -14.93 33.73 -7.19
N LEU A 266 -14.34 34.42 -8.17
CA LEU A 266 -14.35 35.87 -8.26
C LEU A 266 -15.78 36.38 -8.46
N ARG A 267 -16.53 35.84 -9.42
CA ARG A 267 -17.93 36.22 -9.67
C ARG A 267 -18.80 36.06 -8.42
N ILE A 268 -18.69 34.92 -7.72
CA ILE A 268 -19.42 34.67 -6.46
C ILE A 268 -19.00 35.66 -5.36
N ARG A 269 -17.72 36.05 -5.28
CA ARG A 269 -17.24 37.05 -4.32
C ARG A 269 -17.85 38.41 -4.63
N ASP A 270 -17.90 38.80 -5.90
CA ASP A 270 -18.47 40.08 -6.34
C ASP A 270 -19.98 40.14 -6.13
N GLU A 271 -20.71 39.07 -6.46
CA GLU A 271 -22.14 38.92 -6.17
C GLU A 271 -22.42 39.02 -4.66
N LYS A 272 -21.63 38.34 -3.83
CA LYS A 272 -21.75 38.44 -2.36
C LYS A 272 -21.43 39.85 -1.85
N HIS A 273 -20.44 40.52 -2.45
CA HIS A 273 -20.10 41.89 -2.12
C HIS A 273 -21.23 42.85 -2.48
N LYS A 274 -21.76 42.77 -3.71
CA LYS A 274 -22.94 43.50 -4.19
C LYS A 274 -24.15 43.25 -3.30
N ALA A 275 -24.45 42.00 -2.96
CA ALA A 275 -25.56 41.64 -2.08
C ALA A 275 -25.39 42.17 -0.64
N ARG A 276 -24.16 42.13 -0.09
CA ARG A 276 -23.86 42.75 1.22
C ARG A 276 -24.05 44.26 1.19
N LYS A 277 -23.66 44.92 0.11
CA LYS A 277 -23.83 46.37 -0.08
C LYS A 277 -25.31 46.73 -0.27
N ALA A 278 -26.06 45.98 -1.07
CA ALA A 278 -27.51 46.13 -1.21
C ALA A 278 -28.21 46.02 0.14
N ARG A 279 -27.86 45.01 0.96
CA ARG A 279 -28.37 44.86 2.33
C ARG A 279 -28.01 46.04 3.24
N ARG A 280 -26.83 46.63 3.08
CA ARG A 280 -26.43 47.84 3.84
C ARG A 280 -27.24 49.07 3.42
N LEU A 281 -27.50 49.24 2.12
CA LEU A 281 -28.31 50.35 1.60
C LEU A 281 -29.79 50.21 1.99
N ALA A 282 -30.35 49.00 1.89
CA ALA A 282 -31.71 48.71 2.36
C ALA A 282 -31.88 49.02 3.86
N ARG A 283 -30.87 48.71 4.69
CA ARG A 283 -30.86 49.10 6.11
C ARG A 283 -30.82 50.61 6.35
N ARG A 284 -30.39 51.40 5.38
CA ARG A 284 -30.39 52.87 5.43
C ARG A 284 -31.72 53.48 4.92
N GLY A 285 -32.72 52.65 4.60
CA GLY A 285 -34.03 53.10 4.15
C GLY A 285 -34.11 53.48 2.67
N LEU A 286 -33.09 53.14 1.86
CA LEU A 286 -33.18 53.37 0.41
C LEU A 286 -34.12 52.37 -0.25
N THR A 287 -34.90 52.87 -1.20
CA THR A 287 -35.82 52.06 -2.01
C THR A 287 -35.05 51.19 -3.02
N GLU A 288 -35.62 50.07 -3.43
CA GLU A 288 -34.99 49.12 -4.36
C GLU A 288 -34.44 49.74 -5.67
N PRO A 289 -35.13 50.70 -6.35
CA PRO A 289 -34.56 51.38 -7.52
C PRO A 289 -33.31 52.21 -7.18
N GLU A 290 -33.29 52.94 -6.05
CA GLU A 290 -32.14 53.73 -5.63
C GLU A 290 -30.92 52.85 -5.25
N ILE A 291 -31.18 51.64 -4.77
CA ILE A 291 -30.13 50.65 -4.50
C ILE A 291 -29.49 50.17 -5.80
N GLN A 292 -30.30 49.90 -6.84
CA GLN A 292 -29.81 49.47 -8.15
C GLN A 292 -28.99 50.58 -8.83
N GLU A 293 -29.46 51.83 -8.79
CA GLU A 293 -28.75 52.98 -9.33
C GLU A 293 -27.40 53.21 -8.64
N LYS A 294 -27.34 53.15 -7.29
CA LYS A 294 -26.09 53.29 -6.52
C LYS A 294 -25.14 52.10 -6.65
N LEU A 295 -25.62 50.93 -7.10
CA LEU A 295 -24.77 49.79 -7.43
C LEU A 295 -24.19 49.92 -8.85
N CYS A 296 -24.96 50.44 -9.81
CA CYS A 296 -24.56 50.62 -11.22
C CYS A 296 -23.56 51.77 -11.41
N THR A 297 -23.84 52.93 -10.82
CA THR A 297 -23.02 54.16 -10.93
C THR A 297 -21.61 54.02 -10.36
N GLN A 298 -21.39 53.14 -9.37
CA GLN A 298 -20.05 52.90 -8.83
C GLN A 298 -19.21 51.96 -9.71
N THR A 299 -19.82 51.00 -10.40
CA THR A 299 -19.07 50.13 -11.33
C THR A 299 -18.58 50.90 -12.55
N GLU A 300 -19.34 51.88 -13.04
CA GLU A 300 -18.94 52.75 -14.16
C GLU A 300 -17.80 53.71 -13.77
N ARG A 301 -17.78 54.21 -12.53
CA ARG A 301 -16.68 55.07 -12.04
C ARG A 301 -15.35 54.32 -11.91
N THR A 302 -15.36 53.05 -11.50
CA THR A 302 -14.13 52.24 -11.45
C THR A 302 -13.62 51.85 -12.84
N ILE A 303 -14.51 51.56 -13.80
CA ILE A 303 -14.11 51.22 -15.17
C ILE A 303 -13.52 52.44 -15.90
N ASN A 304 -14.03 53.64 -15.66
CA ASN A 304 -13.53 54.87 -16.28
C ASN A 304 -12.26 55.45 -15.61
N GLN A 305 -11.86 54.97 -14.43
CA GLN A 305 -10.59 55.36 -13.79
C GLN A 305 -9.42 54.41 -14.10
N ASP A 306 -9.70 53.18 -14.55
CA ASP A 306 -8.70 52.18 -14.97
C ASP A 306 -8.52 52.11 -16.50
N GLY A 307 -8.99 53.12 -17.24
CA GLY A 307 -8.56 53.31 -18.63
C GLY A 307 -7.05 53.55 -18.68
N PRO A 308 -6.31 53.07 -19.71
CA PRO A 308 -4.87 53.28 -19.79
C PRO A 308 -4.60 54.78 -19.99
N SER A 309 -4.47 55.52 -18.90
CA SER A 309 -3.96 56.88 -18.91
C SER A 309 -2.48 56.78 -19.27
N GLU A 310 -2.17 57.17 -20.50
CA GLU A 310 -0.81 57.52 -20.91
C GLU A 310 -0.23 58.50 -19.88
N THR A 311 0.97 58.16 -19.38
CA THR A 311 1.93 59.07 -18.76
C THR A 311 1.41 59.97 -17.63
N GLU A 312 1.37 59.44 -16.40
CA GLU A 312 1.57 60.31 -15.21
C GLU A 312 2.75 59.79 -14.38
N GLU A 313 3.78 60.63 -14.31
CA GLU A 313 4.97 60.46 -13.51
C GLU A 313 4.62 60.42 -12.02
N VAL A 314 4.88 59.27 -11.39
CA VAL A 314 4.74 59.10 -9.95
C VAL A 314 5.90 59.82 -9.23
N PRO A 315 5.63 60.67 -8.22
CA PRO A 315 6.66 61.40 -7.51
C PRO A 315 7.46 60.49 -6.58
N LYS A 316 8.79 60.53 -6.76
CA LYS A 316 9.80 59.85 -5.94
C LYS A 316 9.73 60.31 -4.48
N LYS A 317 9.24 59.45 -3.58
CA LYS A 317 9.51 59.56 -2.13
C LYS A 317 9.95 58.21 -1.57
N GLY A 318 11.16 58.22 -0.99
CA GLY A 318 11.64 57.20 -0.05
C GLY A 318 12.20 55.93 -0.68
N GLN A 319 13.43 56.01 -1.19
CA GLN A 319 14.26 54.82 -1.41
C GLN A 319 14.74 54.30 -0.05
N GLU A 320 13.96 53.42 0.56
CA GLU A 320 14.48 52.44 1.50
C GLU A 320 14.79 51.17 0.70
N GLU A 321 16.06 50.80 0.70
CA GLU A 321 16.72 49.83 -0.17
C GLU A 321 16.25 48.39 0.13
N VAL A 322 15.02 48.06 -0.28
CA VAL A 322 14.60 46.67 -0.43
C VAL A 322 15.30 46.11 -1.66
N ARG A 323 16.38 45.34 -1.44
CA ARG A 323 17.00 44.48 -2.44
C ARG A 323 15.93 43.62 -3.12
N GLN A 324 15.43 44.11 -4.26
CA GLN A 324 14.62 43.30 -5.16
C GLN A 324 15.54 42.21 -5.71
N PRO A 325 15.16 40.93 -5.63
CA PRO A 325 15.90 39.88 -6.29
C PRO A 325 15.78 40.15 -7.79
N ASP A 326 16.93 40.43 -8.39
CA ASP A 326 17.20 40.57 -9.81
C ASP A 326 16.24 39.71 -10.65
N THR A 327 15.14 40.31 -11.11
CA THR A 327 14.06 39.59 -11.80
C THR A 327 14.55 39.06 -13.14
N GLU A 328 15.61 39.62 -13.73
CA GLU A 328 16.28 39.04 -14.90
C GLU A 328 16.97 37.72 -14.57
N GLN A 329 17.50 37.52 -13.35
CA GLN A 329 18.01 36.21 -12.92
C GLN A 329 16.89 35.19 -12.65
N VAL A 330 15.70 35.65 -12.25
CA VAL A 330 14.52 34.79 -12.04
C VAL A 330 13.92 34.35 -13.39
N TRP A 331 13.90 35.24 -14.39
CA TRP A 331 13.48 34.89 -15.76
C TRP A 331 14.54 34.04 -16.49
N ARG A 332 15.85 34.27 -16.29
CA ARG A 332 16.90 33.34 -16.77
C ARG A 332 16.78 31.93 -16.17
N LYS A 333 16.29 31.77 -14.93
CA LYS A 333 16.06 30.46 -14.31
C LYS A 333 14.72 29.80 -14.68
N ARG A 334 13.77 30.52 -15.29
CA ARG A 334 12.46 29.99 -15.72
C ARG A 334 12.29 29.87 -17.24
N GLY A 335 13.10 30.57 -18.04
CA GLY A 335 13.09 30.54 -19.50
C GLY A 335 13.60 29.23 -20.13
N ASP A 336 14.26 28.36 -19.37
CA ASP A 336 14.76 27.06 -19.88
C ASP A 336 13.65 26.06 -20.26
N LYS A 337 12.37 26.37 -20.02
CA LYS A 337 11.24 25.45 -20.32
C LYS A 337 10.63 25.60 -21.71
N TYR A 338 10.96 26.66 -22.46
CA TYR A 338 10.55 26.81 -23.84
C TYR A 338 11.71 27.31 -24.69
N ARG A 339 12.77 26.49 -24.79
CA ARG A 339 13.65 26.63 -25.95
C ARG A 339 12.79 26.47 -27.18
N THR A 340 12.80 27.50 -28.03
CA THR A 340 12.16 27.44 -29.35
C THR A 340 12.67 26.19 -30.07
N SER A 341 11.83 25.57 -30.90
CA SER A 341 12.18 24.35 -31.64
C SER A 341 13.52 24.47 -32.37
N ASP A 342 13.89 25.68 -32.79
CA ASP A 342 15.16 25.98 -33.45
C ASP A 342 16.37 26.00 -32.50
N GLU A 343 16.22 26.42 -31.25
CA GLU A 343 17.30 26.30 -30.25
C GLU A 343 17.55 24.85 -29.86
N LEU A 344 16.49 24.04 -29.71
CA LEU A 344 16.64 22.60 -29.49
C LEU A 344 17.31 21.92 -30.68
N ARG A 345 16.96 22.33 -31.90
CA ARG A 345 17.60 21.86 -33.13
C ARG A 345 19.08 22.26 -33.20
N ARG A 346 19.42 23.52 -32.90
CA ARG A 346 20.82 23.99 -32.84
C ARG A 346 21.64 23.27 -31.78
N LEU A 347 21.05 22.97 -30.62
CA LEU A 347 21.73 22.20 -29.57
C LEU A 347 21.89 20.73 -29.93
N TYR A 348 20.93 20.17 -30.66
CA TYR A 348 21.01 18.82 -31.20
C TYR A 348 22.09 18.73 -32.30
N GLU A 349 22.11 19.69 -33.22
CA GLU A 349 23.14 19.81 -34.26
C GLU A 349 24.53 20.06 -33.66
N ALA A 350 24.64 20.91 -32.63
CA ALA A 350 25.89 21.10 -31.88
C ALA A 350 26.31 19.85 -31.10
N SER A 351 25.36 18.98 -30.71
CA SER A 351 25.68 17.70 -30.07
C SER A 351 26.15 16.61 -31.04
N LEU A 352 25.89 16.79 -32.33
CA LEU A 352 26.29 15.89 -33.42
C LEU A 352 27.68 16.21 -33.99
N LEU A 353 28.21 17.41 -33.74
CA LEU A 353 29.58 17.72 -34.10
C LEU A 353 30.55 16.84 -33.29
N PRO A 354 31.57 16.25 -33.92
CA PRO A 354 32.57 15.46 -33.21
C PRO A 354 33.26 16.33 -32.18
N ARG A 355 33.10 15.97 -30.90
CA ARG A 355 33.74 16.68 -29.79
C ARG A 355 35.24 16.51 -29.91
N THR A 356 35.98 17.61 -29.71
CA THR A 356 37.44 17.55 -29.67
C THR A 356 37.90 16.71 -28.47
N ASP A 357 39.07 16.10 -28.57
CA ASP A 357 39.63 15.28 -27.49
C ASP A 357 39.77 16.07 -26.17
N GLU A 358 39.99 17.38 -26.26
CA GLU A 358 40.02 18.28 -25.11
C GLU A 358 38.66 18.39 -24.39
N GLU A 359 37.56 18.48 -25.14
CA GLU A 359 36.22 18.51 -24.56
C GLU A 359 35.86 17.18 -23.90
N ILE A 360 36.28 16.06 -24.51
CA ILE A 360 36.12 14.73 -23.93
C ILE A 360 36.89 14.62 -22.62
N ALA A 361 38.13 15.14 -22.56
CA ALA A 361 38.94 15.16 -21.34
C ALA A 361 38.29 16.02 -20.24
N LYS A 362 37.78 17.21 -20.57
CA LYS A 362 37.04 18.08 -19.61
C LYS A 362 35.79 17.40 -19.07
N ILE A 363 35.03 16.69 -19.90
CA ILE A 363 33.84 15.94 -19.48
C ILE A 363 34.24 14.78 -18.56
N LYS A 364 35.32 14.05 -18.87
CA LYS A 364 35.83 12.97 -18.01
C LYS A 364 36.24 13.50 -16.64
N GLN A 365 36.99 14.60 -16.58
CA GLN A 365 37.37 15.24 -15.33
C GLN A 365 36.15 15.73 -14.53
N ALA A 366 35.17 16.37 -15.19
CA ALA A 366 33.93 16.80 -14.53
C ALA A 366 33.12 15.61 -13.97
N ARG A 367 33.09 14.48 -14.69
CA ARG A 367 32.45 13.24 -14.21
C ARG A 367 33.21 12.65 -13.01
N ALA A 368 34.55 12.70 -13.01
CA ALA A 368 35.36 12.24 -11.89
C ALA A 368 35.09 13.07 -10.61
N ARG A 369 35.11 14.40 -10.72
CA ARG A 369 34.77 15.31 -9.62
C ARG A 369 33.36 15.07 -9.07
N ARG A 370 32.36 14.88 -9.94
CA ARG A 370 31.00 14.55 -9.50
C ARG A 370 30.91 13.22 -8.76
N LYS A 371 31.69 12.21 -9.15
CA LYS A 371 31.75 10.91 -8.45
C LYS A 371 32.39 11.07 -7.07
N GLU A 372 33.40 11.91 -6.95
CA GLU A 372 34.06 12.25 -5.69
C GLU A 372 33.13 13.04 -4.75
N GLU A 373 32.46 14.08 -5.24
CA GLU A 373 31.44 14.80 -4.47
C GLU A 373 30.29 13.88 -4.02
N GLU A 374 29.89 12.91 -4.86
CA GLU A 374 28.85 11.94 -4.52
C GLU A 374 29.33 10.94 -3.45
N SER A 375 30.58 10.50 -3.51
CA SER A 375 31.16 9.61 -2.49
C SER A 375 31.32 10.34 -1.16
N GLU A 376 31.75 11.61 -1.16
CA GLU A 376 31.80 12.46 0.03
C GLU A 376 30.43 12.68 0.65
N ARG A 377 29.41 13.00 -0.16
CA ARG A 377 28.01 13.14 0.34
C ARG A 377 27.47 11.84 0.92
N LYS A 378 27.85 10.68 0.37
CA LYS A 378 27.50 9.37 0.93
C LYS A 378 28.22 9.12 2.25
N ALA A 379 29.50 9.45 2.34
CA ALA A 379 30.28 9.35 3.57
C ALA A 379 29.73 10.29 4.68
N GLU A 380 29.36 11.52 4.34
CA GLU A 380 28.75 12.46 5.29
C GLU A 380 27.39 11.96 5.80
N LYS A 381 26.53 11.44 4.91
CA LYS A 381 25.27 10.80 5.30
C LYS A 381 25.49 9.61 6.23
N GLN A 382 26.52 8.80 5.96
CA GLN A 382 26.88 7.67 6.82
C GLN A 382 27.32 8.16 8.21
N ARG A 383 28.16 9.21 8.29
CA ARG A 383 28.59 9.84 9.55
C ARG A 383 27.41 10.38 10.34
N ARG A 384 26.51 11.15 9.72
CA ARG A 384 25.28 11.65 10.37
C ARG A 384 24.38 10.52 10.87
N LYS A 385 24.28 9.42 10.12
CA LYS A 385 23.52 8.23 10.55
C LYS A 385 24.13 7.57 11.79
N GLN A 386 25.46 7.48 11.84
CA GLN A 386 26.18 6.95 13.00
C GLN A 386 26.05 7.87 14.22
N GLU A 387 26.12 9.19 14.02
CA GLU A 387 25.92 10.19 15.07
C GLU A 387 24.51 10.14 15.68
N ILE A 388 23.48 10.05 14.84
CA ILE A 388 22.08 9.89 15.31
C ILE A 388 21.93 8.57 16.09
N ALA A 389 22.54 7.47 15.62
CA ALA A 389 22.48 6.20 16.32
C ALA A 389 23.14 6.29 17.71
N ALA A 390 24.29 6.94 17.82
CA ALA A 390 24.98 7.16 19.09
C ALA A 390 24.13 8.01 20.08
N LEU A 391 23.44 9.04 19.58
CA LEU A 391 22.52 9.84 20.40
C LEU A 391 21.32 9.01 20.88
N CYS A 392 20.76 8.14 20.02
CA CYS A 392 19.67 7.25 20.43
C CYS A 392 20.11 6.24 21.50
N ASP A 393 21.35 5.72 21.44
CA ASP A 393 21.88 4.82 22.45
C ASP A 393 22.09 5.51 23.81
N GLN A 394 22.50 6.79 23.79
CA GLN A 394 22.58 7.62 25.00
C GLN A 394 21.18 7.81 25.64
N ASP A 395 20.17 8.18 24.85
CA ASP A 395 18.78 8.33 25.32
C ASP A 395 18.23 7.03 25.93
N LEU A 396 18.52 5.88 25.32
CA LEU A 396 18.10 4.57 25.83
C LEU A 396 18.77 4.25 27.17
N ASN A 397 20.06 4.58 27.32
CA ASN A 397 20.79 4.40 28.56
C ASN A 397 20.24 5.31 29.68
N GLU A 398 19.94 6.57 29.39
CA GLU A 398 19.32 7.49 30.35
C GLU A 398 17.92 7.01 30.78
N LYS A 399 17.09 6.55 29.84
CA LYS A 399 15.79 5.94 30.16
C LYS A 399 15.94 4.68 31.02
N ALA A 400 16.96 3.86 30.77
CA ALA A 400 17.26 2.70 31.60
C ALA A 400 17.65 3.10 33.03
N LYS A 401 18.51 4.14 33.19
CA LYS A 401 18.86 4.72 34.50
C LYS A 401 17.62 5.25 35.23
N HIS A 402 16.77 6.03 34.57
CA HIS A 402 15.51 6.51 35.13
C HIS A 402 14.60 5.36 35.58
N SER A 403 14.46 4.30 34.78
CA SER A 403 13.66 3.13 35.15
C SER A 403 14.20 2.38 36.38
N THR A 404 15.52 2.43 36.58
CA THR A 404 16.20 1.79 37.71
C THR A 404 15.98 2.61 38.97
N ILE A 405 16.09 3.95 38.87
CA ILE A 405 15.78 4.89 39.95
C ILE A 405 14.31 4.76 40.35
N GLU A 406 13.37 4.69 39.40
CA GLU A 406 11.95 4.49 39.70
C GLU A 406 11.67 3.17 40.42
N ARG A 407 12.31 2.07 40.01
CA ARG A 407 12.19 0.77 40.68
C ARG A 407 12.72 0.84 42.11
N ALA A 408 13.88 1.48 42.33
CA ALA A 408 14.43 1.69 43.67
C ALA A 408 13.48 2.53 44.55
N ALA A 409 12.94 3.63 44.01
CA ALA A 409 11.98 4.48 44.71
C ALA A 409 10.65 3.77 45.04
N ARG A 410 10.21 2.82 44.20
CA ARG A 410 9.06 1.95 44.53
C ARG A 410 9.38 0.98 45.65
N ARG A 411 10.58 0.39 45.66
CA ARG A 411 11.01 -0.53 46.72
C ARG A 411 11.09 0.18 48.07
N ILE A 412 11.72 1.35 48.13
CA ILE A 412 11.79 2.19 49.34
C ILE A 412 10.38 2.53 49.86
N ARG A 413 9.44 2.88 48.97
CA ARG A 413 8.04 3.14 49.36
C ARG A 413 7.35 1.91 49.96
N MET A 414 7.59 0.72 49.39
CA MET A 414 7.05 -0.53 49.92
C MET A 414 7.64 -0.85 51.29
N ASP A 415 8.95 -0.72 51.45
CA ASP A 415 9.64 -0.97 52.73
C ASP A 415 9.18 0.01 53.81
N TYR A 416 9.05 1.30 53.49
CA TYR A 416 8.49 2.30 54.40
C TYR A 416 7.05 1.96 54.82
N SER A 417 6.21 1.50 53.88
CA SER A 417 4.84 1.08 54.19
C SER A 417 4.78 -0.16 55.08
N ASN A 418 5.73 -1.08 54.91
CA ASN A 418 5.85 -2.27 55.76
C ASN A 418 6.32 -1.91 57.16
N ILE A 419 7.32 -1.01 57.28
CA ILE A 419 7.78 -0.49 58.58
C ILE A 419 6.63 0.20 59.31
N GLN A 420 5.84 1.05 58.63
CA GLN A 420 4.66 1.69 59.24
C GLN A 420 3.60 0.69 59.70
N ARG A 421 3.42 -0.44 59.00
CA ARG A 421 2.52 -1.51 59.43
C ARG A 421 3.05 -2.24 60.66
N GLN A 422 4.36 -2.52 60.69
CA GLN A 422 5.00 -3.19 61.82
C GLN A 422 4.99 -2.31 63.08
N THR A 423 5.24 -1.00 62.97
CA THR A 423 5.20 -0.09 64.12
C THR A 423 3.78 0.06 64.67
N LYS A 424 2.76 0.14 63.81
CA LYS A 424 1.34 0.17 64.24
C LYS A 424 0.87 -1.16 64.86
N ALA A 425 1.48 -2.28 64.48
CA ALA A 425 1.13 -3.60 64.99
C ALA A 425 1.92 -4.00 66.25
N SER A 426 2.88 -3.18 66.69
CA SER A 426 3.69 -3.50 67.87
C SER A 426 2.87 -3.30 69.16
N PRO A 427 2.63 -4.35 69.96
CA PRO A 427 1.84 -4.26 71.20
C PRO A 427 2.43 -3.26 72.20
N LEU A 428 3.75 -3.12 72.22
CA LEU A 428 4.50 -2.19 73.09
C LEU A 428 4.14 -0.72 72.85
N LEU A 429 3.74 -0.36 71.63
CA LEU A 429 3.36 1.02 71.29
C LEU A 429 1.94 1.33 71.79
N LYS A 430 1.07 0.31 71.84
CA LYS A 430 -0.23 0.37 72.51
C LYS A 430 -0.08 0.48 74.04
N GLU A 431 0.81 -0.31 74.64
CA GLU A 431 1.11 -0.22 76.08
C GLU A 431 1.73 1.13 76.46
N LEU A 432 2.62 1.71 75.63
CA LEU A 432 3.16 3.07 75.86
C LEU A 432 2.11 4.18 75.64
N GLN A 433 1.18 4.02 74.70
CA GLN A 433 0.06 4.95 74.53
C GLN A 433 -0.94 4.87 75.70
N GLU A 434 -1.19 3.68 76.23
CA GLU A 434 -2.04 3.50 77.41
C GLU A 434 -1.34 3.97 78.70
N ALA A 435 -0.02 3.77 78.82
CA ALA A 435 0.76 4.21 79.99
C ALA A 435 1.03 5.72 80.02
N SER A 436 1.04 6.41 78.87
CA SER A 436 1.32 7.85 78.84
C SER A 436 0.11 8.71 79.20
N GLY A 437 -1.13 8.21 79.14
CA GLY A 437 -2.32 8.94 79.62
C GLY A 437 -2.56 10.32 78.95
N VAL A 438 -1.82 10.68 77.92
CA VAL A 438 -1.96 11.95 77.19
C VAL A 438 -2.78 11.71 75.94
N ALA A 439 -4.04 12.11 75.98
CA ALA A 439 -4.89 12.23 74.81
C ALA A 439 -4.32 13.31 73.87
N LEU A 440 -3.47 12.91 72.92
CA LEU A 440 -3.04 13.75 71.82
C LEU A 440 -4.09 13.73 70.70
N ASP A 441 -5.27 14.27 70.99
CA ASP A 441 -6.22 14.74 69.98
C ASP A 441 -5.79 16.13 69.52
N THR A 442 -4.76 16.19 68.66
CA THR A 442 -4.59 17.32 67.75
C THR A 442 -4.27 16.78 66.37
N PRO A 443 -5.15 16.98 65.37
CA PRO A 443 -4.84 16.63 64.00
C PRO A 443 -3.70 17.53 63.53
N TRP A 444 -2.53 16.93 63.30
CA TRP A 444 -1.41 17.60 62.66
C TRP A 444 -1.84 17.95 61.24
N SER A 445 -2.31 19.20 61.07
CA SER A 445 -2.57 19.81 59.77
C SER A 445 -1.29 19.75 58.97
N ALA A 446 -1.22 18.80 58.04
CA ALA A 446 -0.21 18.76 57.01
C ALA A 446 -0.35 20.03 56.17
N GLU A 447 0.49 21.02 56.45
CA GLU A 447 0.71 22.15 55.56
C GLU A 447 1.03 21.60 54.16
N LYS A 448 0.14 21.91 53.22
CA LYS A 448 0.35 21.62 51.80
C LYS A 448 1.65 22.33 51.38
N PRO A 449 2.66 21.64 50.84
CA PRO A 449 3.79 22.32 50.24
C PRO A 449 3.26 23.22 49.11
N GLY A 450 3.61 24.49 49.18
CA GLY A 450 3.17 25.53 48.26
C GLY A 450 3.35 25.09 46.81
N HIS A 451 2.25 25.12 46.06
CA HIS A 451 2.28 25.14 44.61
C HIS A 451 2.96 26.44 44.17
N HIS A 452 4.28 26.42 44.02
CA HIS A 452 4.96 27.38 43.18
C HIS A 452 4.48 27.17 41.75
N GLY A 453 3.82 28.20 41.23
CA GLY A 453 3.28 28.25 39.88
C GLY A 453 4.39 28.12 38.85
N LEU A 454 4.43 26.99 38.18
CA LEU A 454 4.99 26.89 36.84
C LEU A 454 3.84 27.05 35.86
N ASN A 455 3.84 28.20 35.18
CA ASN A 455 3.02 28.51 34.02
C ASN A 455 3.12 27.39 32.99
N THR A 456 2.12 26.51 32.95
CA THR A 456 1.87 25.66 31.80
C THR A 456 1.36 26.52 30.65
N ILE A 457 2.25 26.78 29.69
CA ILE A 457 1.91 27.12 28.32
C ILE A 457 0.97 26.02 27.81
N ARG A 458 -0.29 26.36 27.56
CA ARG A 458 -1.28 25.47 26.92
C ARG A 458 -0.83 25.16 25.49
N PRO A 459 -0.66 23.90 25.08
CA PRO A 459 -0.90 23.52 23.70
C PRO A 459 -2.41 23.33 23.56
N SER A 460 -3.09 24.40 23.18
CA SER A 460 -4.31 24.27 22.39
C SER A 460 -3.88 23.56 21.10
N LEU A 461 -4.43 22.37 20.83
CA LEU A 461 -5.04 22.01 19.54
C LEU A 461 -5.30 20.50 19.41
N PHE A 462 -6.46 20.19 18.82
CA PHE A 462 -6.88 18.95 18.19
C PHE A 462 -7.21 17.73 19.06
N ASN A 463 -8.48 17.67 19.48
CA ASN A 463 -9.20 16.40 19.62
C ASN A 463 -10.48 16.44 18.76
N HIS A 464 -10.35 16.10 17.47
CA HIS A 464 -11.49 15.81 16.63
C HIS A 464 -11.89 14.34 16.81
N LYS A 465 -13.02 14.15 17.50
CA LYS A 465 -13.77 12.89 17.52
C LYS A 465 -14.09 12.45 16.09
N PHE A 466 -13.49 11.34 15.65
CA PHE A 466 -14.04 10.55 14.57
C PHE A 466 -15.27 9.80 15.10
N LYS A 467 -16.45 10.28 14.73
CA LYS A 467 -17.60 9.39 14.52
C LYS A 467 -17.34 8.66 13.21
N THR A 468 -17.10 7.35 13.27
CA THR A 468 -17.24 6.47 12.11
C THR A 468 -18.66 5.91 12.05
N PRO A 469 -19.19 5.70 10.84
CA PRO A 469 -20.56 5.25 10.58
C PRO A 469 -20.82 3.79 10.97
#